data_AF-A0A4Q2XNT8-F1
#
_entry.id   AF-A0A4Q2XNT8-F1
#
_cell.length_a   1.000
_cell.length_b   1.000
_cell.length_c   1.000
_cell.angle_alpha   90.00
_cell.angle_beta   90.00
_cell.angle_gamma   90.00
#
_symmetry.space_group_name_H-M   'P 1'
#
loop_
_entity.id
_entity.type
_entity.pdbx_description
1 polymer ?
#
loop_
_entity_poly.entity_id
_entity_poly.type
_entity_poly.pdbx_seq_one_letter_code
_entity_poly.pdbx_strand_id
1 'polypeptide(L)'
;MSSLSRQTYHENFKKTDTRVLAKGIADAVTQYYGDYNRLPRPSRASAGNDSDTDTSAAEGMIRILTGKEAAGEEGTVQNSRKTNYLEGMKAAKARTGVRKADAKGSDKWVSGLVVEEGAPEVVDGWGGYYRIRMDSNYDGEMVNPNTEEVDQGRQKLPNRVIVWSAGKDGKWETWGDNLKSWD
;
A
#
# COMPACT_ATOMS: atom_id res chain seq x y z
N MET A 1 -21.79 15.60 -24.24
CA MET A 1 -21.50 14.81 -23.02
C MET A 1 -21.68 15.69 -21.81
N SER A 2 -22.59 15.34 -20.89
CA SER A 2 -22.83 16.11 -19.67
C SER A 2 -21.61 16.05 -18.73
N SER A 3 -21.42 17.09 -17.92
CA SER A 3 -20.35 17.17 -16.91
C SER A 3 -20.35 16.00 -15.93
N LEU A 4 -21.54 15.49 -15.59
CA LEU A 4 -21.74 14.33 -14.72
C LEU A 4 -21.10 13.05 -15.28
N SER A 5 -21.21 12.82 -16.60
CA SER A 5 -20.62 11.63 -17.24
C SER A 5 -19.09 11.59 -17.16
N ARG A 6 -18.43 12.76 -17.26
CA ARG A 6 -16.97 12.86 -17.12
C ARG A 6 -16.50 12.61 -15.68
N GLN A 7 -17.23 13.16 -14.71
CA GLN A 7 -16.86 13.02 -13.29
C GLN A 7 -16.92 11.55 -12.83
N THR A 8 -17.99 10.84 -13.19
CA THR A 8 -18.13 9.41 -12.88
C THR A 8 -17.03 8.57 -13.54
N TYR A 9 -16.67 8.87 -14.79
CA TYR A 9 -15.59 8.17 -15.48
C TYR A 9 -14.24 8.33 -14.76
N HIS A 10 -13.90 9.56 -14.37
CA HIS A 10 -12.66 9.82 -13.63
C HIS A 10 -12.63 9.11 -12.28
N GLU A 11 -13.77 9.06 -11.57
CA GLU A 11 -13.86 8.36 -10.29
C GLU A 11 -13.68 6.85 -10.45
N ASN A 12 -14.34 6.24 -11.44
CA ASN A 12 -14.19 4.81 -11.73
C ASN A 12 -12.75 4.46 -12.12
N PHE A 13 -12.11 5.30 -12.94
CA PHE A 13 -10.70 5.11 -13.29
C PHE A 13 -9.80 5.11 -12.05
N LYS A 14 -10.00 6.06 -11.13
CA LYS A 14 -9.25 6.10 -9.87
C LYS A 14 -9.47 4.85 -9.03
N LYS A 15 -10.71 4.38 -8.92
CA LYS A 15 -11.02 3.14 -8.18
C LYS A 15 -10.30 1.93 -8.78
N THR A 16 -10.34 1.78 -10.10
CA THR A 16 -9.64 0.70 -10.79
C THR A 16 -8.12 0.79 -10.59
N ASP A 17 -7.53 1.96 -10.80
CA ASP A 17 -6.09 2.17 -10.65
C ASP A 17 -5.63 1.91 -9.21
N THR A 18 -6.37 2.41 -8.22
CA THR A 18 -6.08 2.18 -6.80
C THR A 18 -6.11 0.70 -6.45
N ARG A 19 -7.09 -0.06 -6.97
CA ARG A 19 -7.19 -1.52 -6.73
C ARG A 19 -6.04 -2.29 -7.39
N VAL A 20 -5.66 -1.90 -8.62
CA VAL A 20 -4.52 -2.50 -9.32
C VAL A 20 -3.23 -2.28 -8.53
N LEU A 21 -3.00 -1.07 -8.02
CA LEU A 21 -1.86 -0.75 -7.19
C LEU A 21 -1.87 -1.53 -5.86
N ALA A 22 -3.01 -1.64 -5.18
CA ALA A 22 -3.14 -2.44 -3.95
C ALA A 22 -2.74 -3.90 -4.19
N LYS A 23 -3.21 -4.50 -5.29
CA LYS A 23 -2.84 -5.85 -5.70
C LYS A 23 -1.34 -5.95 -6.02
N GLY A 24 -0.79 -4.99 -6.75
CA GLY A 24 0.64 -4.93 -7.06
C GLY A 24 1.53 -4.87 -5.82
N ILE A 25 1.11 -4.15 -4.78
CA ILE A 25 1.82 -4.12 -3.48
C ILE A 25 1.75 -5.50 -2.80
N ALA A 26 0.56 -6.12 -2.75
CA ALA A 26 0.38 -7.45 -2.17
C ALA A 26 1.24 -8.51 -2.90
N ASP A 27 1.27 -8.47 -4.23
CA ASP A 27 2.07 -9.35 -5.06
C ASP A 27 3.57 -9.13 -4.81
N ALA A 28 4.03 -7.88 -4.67
CA ALA A 28 5.42 -7.55 -4.34
C ALA A 28 5.86 -8.10 -2.97
N VAL A 29 5.02 -7.97 -1.95
CA VAL A 29 5.27 -8.57 -0.62
C VAL A 29 5.32 -10.10 -0.71
N THR A 30 4.44 -10.69 -1.53
CA THR A 30 4.41 -12.15 -1.75
C THR A 30 5.66 -12.65 -2.47
N GLN A 31 6.14 -11.93 -3.49
CA GLN A 31 7.39 -12.24 -4.18
C GLN A 31 8.60 -12.11 -3.26
N TYR A 32 8.66 -11.03 -2.47
CA TYR A 32 9.68 -10.87 -1.43
C TYR A 32 9.68 -12.08 -0.48
N TYR A 33 8.51 -12.51 -0.01
CA TYR A 33 8.41 -13.71 0.83
C TYR A 33 8.94 -14.95 0.11
N GLY A 34 8.61 -15.14 -1.18
CA GLY A 34 9.12 -16.26 -1.98
C GLY A 34 10.65 -16.30 -2.06
N ASP A 35 11.29 -15.14 -2.14
CA ASP A 35 12.76 -15.03 -2.24
C ASP A 35 13.49 -15.19 -0.91
N TYR A 36 12.88 -14.74 0.19
CA TYR A 36 13.52 -14.65 1.50
C TYR A 36 12.97 -15.60 2.55
N ASN A 37 11.88 -16.32 2.24
CA ASN A 37 11.12 -17.16 3.17
C ASN A 37 10.75 -16.45 4.49
N ARG A 38 10.55 -15.14 4.43
CA ARG A 38 10.14 -14.28 5.54
C ARG A 38 9.45 -13.04 5.00
N LEU A 39 8.55 -12.47 5.79
CA LEU A 39 7.91 -11.20 5.46
C LEU A 39 8.86 -10.01 5.66
N PRO A 40 8.69 -8.90 4.91
CA PRO A 40 9.42 -7.66 5.18
C PRO A 40 9.01 -7.11 6.55
N ARG A 41 9.96 -6.53 7.28
CA ARG A 41 9.74 -5.98 8.63
C ARG A 41 9.89 -4.46 8.62
N PRO A 42 8.84 -3.71 8.24
CA PRO A 42 8.83 -2.25 8.39
C PRO A 42 8.89 -1.84 9.86
N SER A 43 9.02 -0.54 10.13
CA SER A 43 9.26 0.00 11.47
C SER A 43 8.18 -0.35 12.50
N ARG A 44 6.90 -0.44 12.10
CA ARG A 44 5.81 -0.87 12.99
C ARG A 44 5.59 -2.39 13.08
N ALA A 45 6.42 -3.19 12.42
CA ALA A 45 6.20 -4.63 12.42
C ALA A 45 6.37 -5.23 13.82
N SER A 46 5.33 -5.89 14.32
CA SER A 46 5.35 -6.60 15.58
C SER A 46 5.77 -8.07 15.38
N ALA A 47 6.39 -8.65 16.41
CA ALA A 47 6.65 -10.09 16.44
C ALA A 47 5.50 -10.81 17.14
N GLY A 48 5.09 -11.97 16.60
CA GLY A 48 4.17 -12.90 17.26
C GLY A 48 2.68 -12.71 17.00
N ASN A 49 2.28 -11.65 16.29
CA ASN A 49 0.92 -11.43 15.79
C ASN A 49 0.98 -10.92 14.34
N ASP A 50 -0.17 -10.81 13.69
CA ASP A 50 -0.32 -10.04 12.46
C ASP A 50 0.32 -8.66 12.59
N SER A 51 1.04 -8.25 11.55
CA SER A 51 1.74 -6.98 11.50
C SER A 51 0.97 -6.00 10.63
N ASP A 52 0.64 -4.84 11.19
CA ASP A 52 0.08 -3.70 10.46
C ASP A 52 1.18 -2.67 10.13
N THR A 53 1.09 -2.07 8.96
CA THR A 53 1.99 -1.03 8.44
C THR A 53 1.30 -0.26 7.31
N ASP A 54 2.01 0.65 6.66
CA ASP A 54 1.51 1.42 5.53
C ASP A 54 2.60 1.68 4.48
N THR A 55 2.20 2.31 3.38
CA THR A 55 3.09 2.63 2.24
C THR A 55 3.77 3.98 2.35
N SER A 56 3.70 4.66 3.50
CA SER A 56 4.43 5.92 3.72
C SER A 56 5.93 5.67 3.83
N ALA A 57 6.71 6.71 3.55
CA ALA A 57 8.16 6.64 3.70
C ALA A 57 8.61 6.35 5.15
N ALA A 58 7.82 6.74 6.15
CA ALA A 58 8.14 6.57 7.57
C ALA A 58 8.12 5.10 8.02
N GLU A 59 7.29 4.28 7.39
CA GLU A 59 7.21 2.84 7.67
C GLU A 59 8.39 2.06 7.07
N GLY A 60 8.97 2.57 5.97
CA GLY A 60 10.08 1.93 5.29
C GLY A 60 9.70 0.70 4.46
N MET A 61 8.43 0.30 4.40
CA MET A 61 7.96 -0.84 3.60
C MET A 61 8.39 -0.72 2.13
N ILE A 62 8.10 0.43 1.51
CA ILE A 62 8.42 0.65 0.09
C ILE A 62 9.94 0.71 -0.13
N ARG A 63 10.72 1.19 0.86
CA ARG A 63 12.18 1.17 0.82
C ARG A 63 12.72 -0.27 0.77
N ILE A 64 12.15 -1.17 1.57
CA ILE A 64 12.48 -2.61 1.55
C ILE A 64 12.13 -3.22 0.19
N LEU A 65 10.90 -3.02 -0.29
CA LEU A 65 10.41 -3.64 -1.54
C LEU A 65 11.12 -3.11 -2.80
N THR A 66 11.67 -1.89 -2.75
CA THR A 66 12.47 -1.32 -3.85
C THR A 66 13.97 -1.64 -3.74
N GLY A 67 14.42 -2.30 -2.66
CA GLY A 67 15.83 -2.58 -2.42
C GLY A 67 16.67 -1.35 -2.06
N LYS A 68 16.03 -0.21 -1.79
CA LYS A 68 16.69 1.09 -1.54
C LYS A 68 17.07 1.33 -0.08
N GLU A 69 17.17 0.27 0.71
CA GLU A 69 17.67 0.33 2.08
C GLU A 69 19.12 0.81 2.09
N ALA A 70 19.41 1.82 2.91
CA ALA A 70 20.75 2.40 3.04
C ALA A 70 21.70 1.41 3.74
N ALA A 71 22.89 1.22 3.18
CA ALA A 71 23.95 0.47 3.83
C ALA A 71 24.57 1.34 4.93
N GLY A 72 24.28 1.05 6.20
CA GLY A 72 24.83 1.80 7.35
C GLY A 72 23.83 2.10 8.47
N GLU A 73 22.53 1.93 8.24
CA GLU A 73 21.58 1.75 9.34
C GLU A 73 21.89 0.38 9.96
N GLU A 74 22.39 0.35 11.20
CA GLU A 74 22.86 -0.88 11.87
C GLU A 74 21.84 -2.02 11.75
N GLY A 75 22.18 -3.05 10.97
CA GLY A 75 21.68 -4.40 11.19
C GLY A 75 20.68 -5.01 10.21
N THR A 76 20.03 -4.33 9.25
CA THR A 76 18.99 -5.05 8.46
C THR A 76 18.75 -4.51 7.06
N VAL A 77 19.72 -4.58 6.14
CA VAL A 77 19.33 -4.64 4.71
C VAL A 77 18.51 -5.91 4.53
N GLN A 78 17.20 -5.79 4.46
CA GLN A 78 16.30 -6.92 4.40
C GLN A 78 16.23 -7.50 2.99
N ASN A 79 16.24 -6.62 1.99
CA ASN A 79 16.34 -6.94 0.58
C ASN A 79 17.81 -6.92 0.13
N SER A 80 18.56 -7.92 0.57
CA SER A 80 20.00 -8.08 0.25
C SER A 80 20.30 -8.27 -1.24
N ARG A 81 19.31 -8.71 -2.04
CA ARG A 81 19.43 -8.92 -3.49
C ARG A 81 19.24 -7.62 -4.27
N LYS A 82 18.78 -6.56 -3.61
CA LYS A 82 18.47 -5.26 -4.22
C LYS A 82 17.46 -5.39 -5.37
N THR A 83 16.59 -6.39 -5.29
CA THR A 83 15.51 -6.60 -6.27
C THR A 83 14.46 -5.52 -6.08
N ASN A 84 14.01 -4.89 -7.18
CA ASN A 84 12.88 -3.98 -7.14
C ASN A 84 11.58 -4.75 -7.37
N TYR A 85 10.92 -5.22 -6.31
CA TYR A 85 9.65 -5.95 -6.42
C TYR A 85 8.47 -5.07 -6.87
N LEU A 86 8.66 -3.75 -6.92
CA LEU A 86 7.70 -2.79 -7.44
C LEU A 86 8.09 -2.32 -8.86
N GLU A 87 8.99 -3.03 -9.54
CA GLU A 87 9.31 -2.78 -10.94
C GLU A 87 8.05 -2.89 -11.81
N GLY A 88 7.89 -1.95 -12.74
CA GLY A 88 6.69 -1.84 -13.58
C GLY A 88 5.49 -1.17 -12.88
N MET A 89 5.56 -0.89 -11.57
CA MET A 89 4.55 -0.07 -10.91
C MET A 89 4.57 1.34 -11.49
N LYS A 90 3.39 1.84 -11.84
CA LYS A 90 3.22 3.18 -12.40
C LYS A 90 3.72 4.25 -11.42
N ALA A 91 4.47 5.22 -11.96
CA ALA A 91 4.92 6.38 -11.21
C ALA A 91 3.74 7.27 -10.79
N ALA A 92 3.82 7.83 -9.59
CA ALA A 92 2.85 8.78 -9.07
C ALA A 92 2.78 10.05 -9.94
N LYS A 93 1.62 10.68 -9.94
CA LYS A 93 1.36 11.93 -10.66
C LYS A 93 1.28 13.08 -9.68
N ALA A 94 1.79 14.24 -10.09
CA ALA A 94 1.58 15.46 -9.33
C ALA A 94 0.07 15.80 -9.28
N ARG A 95 -0.43 16.14 -8.10
CA ARG A 95 -1.82 16.54 -7.88
C ARG A 95 -2.05 17.91 -8.52
N THR A 96 -2.98 17.98 -9.47
CA THR A 96 -3.36 19.24 -10.13
C THR A 96 -3.92 20.23 -9.10
N GLY A 97 -3.50 21.50 -9.18
CA GLY A 97 -4.00 22.58 -8.32
C GLY A 97 -3.25 22.74 -6.99
N VAL A 98 -2.35 21.81 -6.64
CA VAL A 98 -1.43 21.97 -5.51
C VAL A 98 -0.14 22.57 -6.05
N ARG A 99 0.22 23.79 -5.59
CA ARG A 99 1.54 24.35 -5.90
C ARG A 99 2.59 23.49 -5.20
N LYS A 100 3.61 23.03 -5.94
CA LYS A 100 4.68 22.16 -5.42
C LYS A 100 5.40 22.71 -4.18
N ALA A 101 5.41 24.03 -3.99
CA ALA A 101 6.01 24.71 -2.86
C ALA A 101 5.18 24.61 -1.56
N ASP A 102 3.86 24.38 -1.66
CA ASP A 102 2.93 24.56 -0.54
C ASP A 102 2.52 23.23 0.14
N ALA A 103 2.71 22.10 -0.54
CA ALA A 103 2.44 20.78 0.03
C ALA A 103 3.71 20.14 0.61
N LYS A 104 3.56 19.21 1.56
CA LYS A 104 4.66 18.40 2.12
C LYS A 104 4.35 16.92 1.90
N GLY A 105 5.38 16.13 1.57
CA GLY A 105 5.24 14.67 1.37
C GLY A 105 4.18 14.28 0.32
N SER A 106 3.42 13.23 0.65
CA SER A 106 2.39 12.61 -0.19
C SER A 106 1.26 13.53 -0.65
N ASP A 107 1.04 14.68 -0.01
CA ASP A 107 -0.01 15.64 -0.39
C ASP A 107 0.13 16.16 -1.84
N LYS A 108 1.35 16.05 -2.39
CA LYS A 108 1.69 16.42 -3.77
C LYS A 108 1.34 15.36 -4.80
N TRP A 109 1.16 14.12 -4.37
CA TRP A 109 1.22 12.95 -5.23
C TRP A 109 -0.10 12.19 -5.20
N VAL A 110 -0.45 11.58 -6.32
CA VAL A 110 -1.59 10.67 -6.44
C VAL A 110 -1.23 9.52 -7.38
N SER A 111 -1.88 8.37 -7.21
CA SER A 111 -2.01 7.35 -8.24
C SER A 111 -0.67 6.73 -8.67
N GLY A 112 0.13 6.27 -7.70
CA GLY A 112 1.32 5.46 -8.00
C GLY A 112 2.47 5.52 -6.99
N LEU A 113 3.61 5.01 -7.42
CA LEU A 113 4.89 4.99 -6.71
C LEU A 113 5.57 6.37 -6.80
N VAL A 114 5.85 6.97 -5.65
CA VAL A 114 6.66 8.17 -5.50
C VAL A 114 8.12 7.73 -5.31
N VAL A 115 8.98 8.17 -6.22
CA VAL A 115 10.41 7.85 -6.21
C VAL A 115 11.19 9.12 -5.89
N GLU A 116 11.04 9.61 -4.67
CA GLU A 116 11.91 10.65 -4.12
C GLU A 116 13.15 9.99 -3.49
N GLU A 117 14.28 10.70 -3.50
CA GLU A 117 15.56 10.17 -3.03
C GLU A 117 15.49 9.85 -1.53
N GLY A 118 15.75 8.58 -1.17
CA GLY A 118 15.76 8.09 0.23
C GLY A 118 14.40 7.82 0.88
N ALA A 119 13.30 8.27 0.28
CA ALA A 119 11.96 8.19 0.87
C ALA A 119 10.89 7.71 -0.14
N PRO A 120 11.04 6.50 -0.72
CA PRO A 120 10.03 6.01 -1.64
C PRO A 120 8.74 5.67 -0.88
N GLU A 121 7.61 5.97 -1.49
CA GLU A 121 6.27 5.73 -0.94
C GLU A 121 5.29 5.38 -2.07
N VAL A 122 4.13 4.82 -1.75
CA VAL A 122 3.07 4.56 -2.74
C VAL A 122 1.79 5.22 -2.27
N VAL A 123 1.14 5.98 -3.15
CA VAL A 123 -0.09 6.72 -2.86
C VAL A 123 -1.23 6.31 -3.78
N ASP A 124 -2.43 6.26 -3.23
CA ASP A 124 -3.65 5.90 -3.93
C ASP A 124 -4.15 7.01 -4.88
N GLY A 125 -5.25 6.74 -5.59
CA GLY A 125 -5.88 7.69 -6.52
C GLY A 125 -6.34 9.03 -5.91
N TRP A 126 -6.35 9.16 -4.59
CA TRP A 126 -6.74 10.36 -3.84
C TRP A 126 -5.59 10.97 -3.03
N GLY A 127 -4.43 10.31 -2.99
CA GLY A 127 -3.22 10.77 -2.30
C GLY A 127 -3.04 10.17 -0.92
N GLY A 128 -3.91 9.25 -0.50
CA GLY A 128 -3.75 8.49 0.74
C GLY A 128 -2.70 7.38 0.58
N TYR A 129 -2.08 6.98 1.68
CA TYR A 129 -1.27 5.75 1.70
C TYR A 129 -2.17 4.53 1.70
N TYR A 130 -1.61 3.37 1.36
CA TYR A 130 -2.27 2.09 1.58
C TYR A 130 -1.92 1.56 2.96
N ARG A 131 -2.88 0.94 3.64
CA ARG A 131 -2.60 0.06 4.77
C ARG A 131 -2.25 -1.32 4.28
N ILE A 132 -1.35 -1.97 5.00
CA ILE A 132 -0.88 -3.32 4.73
C ILE A 132 -0.97 -4.10 6.03
N ARG A 133 -1.57 -5.29 5.97
CA ARG A 133 -1.51 -6.29 7.04
C ARG A 133 -0.86 -7.55 6.52
N MET A 134 0.02 -8.14 7.32
CA MET A 134 0.75 -9.36 6.99
C MET A 134 0.60 -10.41 8.09
N ASP A 135 0.44 -11.67 7.68
CA ASP A 135 0.40 -12.88 8.50
C ASP A 135 1.80 -13.18 9.07
N SER A 136 2.20 -12.40 10.06
CA SER A 136 3.54 -12.45 10.67
C SER A 136 3.70 -13.59 11.67
N ASN A 137 2.60 -14.20 12.12
CA ASN A 137 2.60 -15.42 12.94
C ASN A 137 2.51 -16.72 12.10
N TYR A 138 2.31 -16.61 10.78
CA TYR A 138 2.30 -17.71 9.80
C TYR A 138 1.19 -18.75 10.05
N ASP A 139 0.03 -18.32 10.54
CA ASP A 139 -1.13 -19.20 10.75
C ASP A 139 -2.01 -19.36 9.48
N GLY A 140 -1.73 -18.58 8.44
CA GLY A 140 -2.44 -18.61 7.17
C GLY A 140 -3.75 -17.82 7.16
N GLU A 141 -4.08 -17.10 8.24
CA GLU A 141 -5.33 -16.36 8.35
C GLU A 141 -5.23 -15.02 9.11
N MET A 142 -5.50 -13.92 8.42
CA MET A 142 -5.52 -12.60 9.06
C MET A 142 -6.92 -12.20 9.47
N VAL A 143 -7.01 -11.39 10.54
CA VAL A 143 -8.28 -10.73 10.91
C VAL A 143 -8.74 -9.81 9.77
N ASN A 144 -9.99 -9.96 9.34
CA ASN A 144 -10.57 -9.12 8.30
C ASN A 144 -10.75 -7.68 8.83
N PRO A 145 -10.08 -6.66 8.24
CA PRO A 145 -10.28 -5.29 8.67
C PRO A 145 -11.64 -4.74 8.21
N ASN A 146 -12.33 -5.39 7.27
CA ASN A 146 -13.64 -4.98 6.78
C ASN A 146 -14.75 -5.36 7.74
N THR A 147 -15.17 -4.39 8.57
CA THR A 147 -16.22 -4.55 9.57
C THR A 147 -17.56 -4.95 8.96
N GLU A 148 -17.91 -4.45 7.77
CA GLU A 148 -19.14 -4.83 7.07
C GLU A 148 -19.12 -6.31 6.66
N GLU A 149 -17.97 -6.83 6.19
CA GLU A 149 -17.81 -8.26 5.90
C GLU A 149 -17.74 -9.13 7.16
N VAL A 150 -17.16 -8.60 8.24
CA VAL A 150 -17.13 -9.27 9.56
C VAL A 150 -18.55 -9.44 10.10
N ASP A 151 -19.39 -8.40 10.00
CA ASP A 151 -20.80 -8.44 10.38
C ASP A 151 -21.61 -9.44 9.53
N GLN A 152 -21.15 -9.71 8.30
CA GLN A 152 -21.69 -10.73 7.40
C GLN A 152 -21.09 -12.13 7.62
N GLY A 153 -20.18 -12.29 8.59
CA GLY A 153 -19.61 -13.57 9.01
C GLY A 153 -18.20 -13.88 8.50
N ARG A 154 -17.58 -13.01 7.69
CA ARG A 154 -16.21 -13.22 7.16
C ARG A 154 -15.16 -12.62 8.11
N GLN A 155 -14.96 -13.27 9.26
CA GLN A 155 -14.06 -12.79 10.32
C GLN A 155 -12.56 -12.88 9.97
N LYS A 156 -12.19 -13.87 9.16
CA LYS A 156 -10.82 -14.19 8.79
C LYS A 156 -10.64 -14.21 7.27
N LEU A 157 -9.44 -13.87 6.82
CA LEU A 157 -9.05 -13.88 5.41
C LEU A 157 -7.90 -14.87 5.21
N PRO A 158 -8.02 -15.86 4.30
CA PRO A 158 -6.99 -16.87 4.05
C PRO A 158 -5.86 -16.32 3.16
N ASN A 159 -5.33 -15.15 3.53
CA ASN A 159 -4.33 -14.41 2.79
C ASN A 159 -3.07 -14.27 3.65
N ARG A 160 -1.90 -14.20 3.01
CA ARG A 160 -0.65 -13.89 3.71
C ARG A 160 -0.40 -12.39 3.85
N VAL A 161 -0.90 -11.62 2.89
CA VAL A 161 -0.81 -10.17 2.87
C VAL A 161 -2.11 -9.62 2.30
N ILE A 162 -2.61 -8.56 2.92
CA ILE A 162 -3.73 -7.78 2.44
C ILE A 162 -3.35 -6.30 2.41
N VAL A 163 -3.84 -5.61 1.40
CA VAL A 163 -3.55 -4.19 1.14
C VAL A 163 -4.85 -3.47 0.84
N TRP A 164 -5.07 -2.32 1.46
CA TRP A 164 -6.25 -1.51 1.18
C TRP A 164 -6.00 0.00 1.26
N SER A 165 -6.81 0.74 0.53
CA SER A 165 -6.87 2.20 0.54
C SER A 165 -8.17 2.65 1.20
N ALA A 166 -8.09 3.78 1.92
CA ALA A 166 -9.22 4.46 2.56
C ALA A 166 -10.16 5.18 1.56
N GLY A 167 -9.97 4.95 0.26
CA GLY A 167 -10.82 5.51 -0.77
C GLY A 167 -10.75 7.03 -0.88
N LYS A 168 -11.86 7.62 -1.29
CA LYS A 168 -12.03 9.04 -1.57
C LYS A 168 -12.22 9.86 -0.31
N ASP A 169 -12.88 9.29 0.70
CA ASP A 169 -13.18 10.00 1.94
C ASP A 169 -12.03 9.96 2.96
N GLY A 170 -11.04 9.08 2.75
CA GLY A 170 -9.86 8.95 3.58
C GLY A 170 -10.12 8.31 4.94
N LYS A 171 -11.27 7.65 5.13
CA LYS A 171 -11.68 7.06 6.40
C LYS A 171 -11.56 5.56 6.38
N TRP A 172 -10.65 5.05 7.20
CA TRP A 172 -10.36 3.61 7.30
C TRP A 172 -11.52 2.76 7.81
N GLU A 173 -12.44 3.35 8.57
CA GLU A 173 -13.50 2.62 9.26
C GLU A 173 -14.81 2.58 8.48
N THR A 174 -14.86 3.22 7.32
CA THR A 174 -16.00 3.17 6.38
C THR A 174 -15.60 2.35 5.17
N TRP A 175 -16.37 1.32 4.83
CA TRP A 175 -15.98 0.36 3.78
C TRP A 175 -16.68 0.58 2.43
N GLY A 176 -17.58 1.55 2.35
CA GLY A 176 -18.35 1.85 1.13
C GLY A 176 -17.50 2.29 -0.08
N ASP A 177 -16.34 2.92 0.13
CA ASP A 177 -15.40 3.30 -0.93
C ASP A 177 -13.96 2.81 -0.73
N ASN A 178 -13.70 2.06 0.35
CA ASN A 178 -12.42 1.40 0.56
C ASN A 178 -12.15 0.40 -0.56
N LEU A 179 -10.88 0.35 -0.99
CA LEU A 179 -10.45 -0.52 -2.07
C LEU A 179 -9.42 -1.48 -1.53
N LYS A 180 -9.71 -2.77 -1.69
CA LYS A 180 -8.98 -3.87 -1.09
C LYS A 180 -8.35 -4.78 -2.14
N SER A 181 -7.27 -5.46 -1.76
CA SER A 181 -6.54 -6.41 -2.62
C SER A 181 -7.11 -7.83 -2.59
N TRP A 182 -7.99 -8.13 -1.63
CA TRP A 182 -8.63 -9.43 -1.44
C TRP A 182 -10.08 -9.37 -1.95
N ASP A 183 -10.29 -9.79 -3.18
CA ASP A 183 -11.56 -10.17 -3.80
C ASP A 183 -11.25 -10.93 -5.11
#